data_AF-A0A915XKZ7-F1
#
_entry.id   AF-A0A915XKZ7-F1
#
_cell.length_a   1.000
_cell.length_b   1.000
_cell.length_c   1.000
_cell.angle_alpha   90.00
_cell.angle_beta   90.00
_cell.angle_gamma   90.00
#
_symmetry.space_group_name_H-M   'P 1'
#
loop_
_entity.id
_entity.type
_entity.pdbx_description
1 polymer ?
#
loop_
_entity_poly.entity_id
_entity_poly.type
_entity_poly.pdbx_seq_one_letter_code
_entity_poly.pdbx_strand_id
1 'polypeptide(L)'
;MAYHSTILRQIIDVFPRHEFESLAKDHHVGQKFRSFSRWTQFMVMLIGQISGRKSLRDLVMNVNAQQNKVYHPGIKPCSRATLAQGQ
;
A
#
# COMPACT_ATOMS: atom_id res chain seq x y z
N MET A 1 17.50 -11.40 -14.03
CA MET A 1 16.31 -10.52 -14.06
C MET A 1 16.74 -9.17 -13.56
N ALA A 2 16.75 -8.15 -14.43
CA ALA A 2 17.24 -6.82 -14.06
C ALA A 2 16.31 -6.18 -13.00
N TYR A 3 16.90 -5.70 -11.92
CA TYR A 3 16.19 -4.97 -10.88
C TYR A 3 15.75 -3.61 -11.44
N HIS A 4 14.52 -3.49 -11.95
CA HIS A 4 14.00 -2.20 -12.41
C HIS A 4 13.59 -1.37 -11.19
N SER A 5 14.42 -0.39 -10.81
CA SER A 5 14.02 0.63 -9.83
C SER A 5 12.93 1.49 -10.47
N THR A 6 11.68 1.29 -10.06
CA THR A 6 10.58 2.17 -10.47
C THR A 6 10.73 3.53 -9.77
N ILE A 7 10.22 4.59 -10.39
CA ILE A 7 10.09 5.90 -9.70
C ILE A 7 9.30 5.74 -8.39
N LEU A 8 8.29 4.86 -8.40
CA LEU A 8 7.54 4.49 -7.20
C LEU A 8 8.47 3.95 -6.09
N ARG A 9 9.45 3.10 -6.41
CA ARG A 9 10.41 2.63 -5.41
C ARG A 9 11.26 3.76 -4.84
N GLN A 10 11.77 4.66 -5.69
CA GLN A 10 12.55 5.81 -5.22
C GLN A 10 11.76 6.70 -4.26
N ILE A 11 10.46 6.90 -4.52
CA ILE A 11 9.57 7.65 -3.63
C ILE A 11 9.33 6.88 -2.32
N ILE A 12 9.14 5.56 -2.38
CA ILE A 12 8.88 4.73 -1.20
C ILE A 12 10.13 4.61 -0.30
N ASP A 13 11.33 4.63 -0.89
CA ASP A 13 12.60 4.51 -0.15
C ASP A 13 12.82 5.66 0.87
N VAL A 14 12.07 6.77 0.75
CA VAL A 14 12.05 7.88 1.71
C VAL A 14 11.34 7.50 3.02
N PHE A 15 10.48 6.47 3.02
CA PHE A 15 9.70 6.07 4.19
C PHE A 15 10.36 4.89 4.92
N PRO A 16 10.83 5.06 6.17
CA PRO A 16 11.43 3.98 6.94
C PRO A 16 10.37 2.94 7.32
N ARG A 17 10.34 1.82 6.59
CA ARG A 17 9.32 0.78 6.77
C ARG A 17 9.25 0.21 8.19
N HIS A 18 10.41 0.01 8.83
CA HIS A 18 10.46 -0.54 10.18
C HIS A 18 9.82 0.40 11.21
N GLU A 19 10.16 1.69 11.15
CA GLU A 19 9.58 2.71 12.03
C GLU A 19 8.08 2.86 11.77
N PHE A 20 7.66 2.88 10.49
CA PHE A 20 6.25 2.89 10.14
C PHE A 20 5.51 1.69 10.74
N GLU A 21 6.05 0.48 10.61
CA GLU A 21 5.41 -0.72 11.15
C GLU A 21 5.37 -0.72 12.69
N SER A 22 6.36 -0.11 13.37
CA SER A 22 6.34 0.10 14.81
C SER A 22 5.22 1.04 15.21
N LEU A 23 5.18 2.25 14.64
CA LEU A 23 4.14 3.25 14.90
C LEU A 23 2.75 2.71 14.54
N ALA A 24 2.64 1.97 13.44
CA ALA A 24 1.40 1.36 13.03
C ALA A 24 0.91 0.29 14.02
N LYS A 25 1.79 -0.37 14.79
CA LYS A 25 1.39 -1.27 15.88
C LYS A 25 0.95 -0.49 17.11
N ASP A 26 1.70 0.53 17.49
CA ASP A 26 1.44 1.35 18.68
C ASP A 26 0.13 2.14 18.56
N HIS A 27 -0.19 2.60 17.36
CA HIS A 27 -1.39 3.39 17.07
C HIS A 27 -2.52 2.60 16.40
N HIS A 28 -2.40 1.27 16.24
CA HIS A 28 -3.50 0.48 15.67
C HIS A 28 -4.68 0.43 16.63
N VAL A 29 -5.79 1.06 16.22
CA VAL A 29 -7.08 0.91 16.88
C VAL A 29 -8.06 0.24 15.89
N GLY A 30 -8.80 -0.77 16.36
CA GLY A 30 -9.80 -1.49 15.56
C GLY A 30 -9.48 -2.96 15.30
N GLN A 31 -10.14 -3.52 14.27
CA GLN A 31 -10.00 -4.94 13.94
C GLN A 31 -8.65 -5.25 13.28
N LYS A 32 -8.04 -6.36 13.73
CA LYS A 32 -6.84 -6.91 13.10
C LYS A 32 -7.14 -7.30 11.65
N PHE A 33 -6.31 -6.81 10.74
CA PHE A 33 -6.34 -7.24 9.36
C PHE A 33 -5.87 -8.69 9.24
N ARG A 34 -6.64 -9.53 8.52
CA ARG A 34 -6.29 -10.95 8.33
C ARG A 34 -5.23 -11.18 7.24
N SER A 35 -5.34 -10.47 6.12
CA SER A 35 -4.45 -10.62 4.94
C SER A 35 -3.75 -9.33 4.52
N PHE A 36 -4.11 -8.22 5.16
CA PHE A 36 -3.72 -6.86 4.80
C PHE A 36 -2.86 -6.24 5.90
N SER A 37 -2.01 -5.27 5.57
CA SER A 37 -1.19 -4.56 6.55
C SER A 37 -1.44 -3.06 6.46
N ARG A 38 -1.21 -2.33 7.56
CA ARG A 38 -1.23 -0.86 7.54
C ARG A 38 -0.23 -0.30 6.53
N TRP A 39 0.91 -0.99 6.33
CA TRP A 39 1.85 -0.67 5.26
C TRP A 39 1.20 -0.76 3.87
N THR A 40 0.49 -1.86 3.58
CA THR A 40 -0.24 -2.00 2.30
C THR A 40 -1.30 -0.90 2.16
N GLN A 41 -2.03 -0.56 3.23
CA GLN A 41 -3.00 0.53 3.22
C GLN A 41 -2.37 1.87 2.83
N PHE A 42 -1.30 2.22 3.53
CA PHE A 42 -0.56 3.45 3.31
C PHE A 42 -0.04 3.53 1.87
N MET A 43 0.60 2.45 1.39
CA MET A 43 1.13 2.37 0.03
C MET A 43 0.06 2.52 -1.04
N VAL A 44 -1.09 1.84 -0.89
CA VAL A 44 -2.18 1.95 -1.85
C VAL A 44 -2.75 3.37 -1.88
N MET A 45 -2.95 3.99 -0.72
CA MET A 45 -3.42 5.38 -0.62
C MET A 45 -2.39 6.36 -1.22
N LEU A 46 -1.10 6.18 -0.94
CA LEU A 46 -0.02 6.98 -1.50
C LEU A 46 0.01 6.89 -3.04
N ILE A 47 -0.10 5.68 -3.59
CA ILE A 47 -0.24 5.48 -5.05
C ILE A 47 -1.47 6.22 -5.57
N GLY A 48 -2.60 6.16 -4.86
CA GLY A 48 -3.82 6.89 -5.22
C GLY A 48 -3.60 8.41 -5.31
N GLN A 49 -2.94 8.99 -4.31
CA GLN A 49 -2.63 10.42 -4.28
C GLN A 49 -1.69 10.83 -5.42
N ILE A 50 -0.59 10.09 -5.61
CA ILE A 50 0.42 10.40 -6.65
C ILE A 50 -0.15 10.21 -8.05
N SER A 51 -1.03 9.23 -8.25
CA SER A 51 -1.69 8.97 -9.55
C SER A 51 -2.95 9.81 -9.80
N GLY A 52 -3.34 10.67 -8.85
CA GLY A 52 -4.55 11.49 -8.97
C GLY A 52 -5.86 10.68 -9.01
N ARG A 53 -5.86 9.44 -8.50
CA ARG A 53 -7.05 8.58 -8.52
C ARG A 53 -8.04 8.96 -7.44
N LYS A 54 -9.26 9.28 -7.87
CA LYS A 54 -10.37 9.67 -6.98
C LYS A 54 -11.31 8.53 -6.61
N SER A 55 -11.21 7.37 -7.27
CA SER A 55 -12.06 6.21 -7.01
C SER A 55 -11.30 5.09 -6.33
N LEU A 56 -11.76 4.68 -5.14
CA LEU A 56 -11.21 3.51 -4.43
C LEU A 56 -11.29 2.23 -5.27
N ARG A 57 -12.33 2.09 -6.10
CA ARG A 57 -12.48 0.94 -6.99
C ARG A 57 -11.40 0.94 -8.08
N ASP A 58 -11.20 2.07 -8.75
CA ASP A 58 -10.17 2.20 -9.79
C ASP A 58 -8.76 1.99 -9.22
N LEU A 59 -8.51 2.54 -8.02
CA LEU A 59 -7.25 2.36 -7.30
C LEU A 59 -6.96 0.89 -7.01
N VAL A 60 -7.93 0.18 -6.43
CA VAL A 60 -7.78 -1.26 -6.11
C VAL A 60 -7.59 -2.09 -7.38
N MET A 61 -8.36 -1.83 -8.45
CA MET A 61 -8.21 -2.52 -9.73
C MET A 61 -6.82 -2.31 -10.32
N ASN A 62 -6.32 -1.07 -10.32
CA ASN A 62 -5.00 -0.78 -10.88
C ASN A 62 -3.86 -1.40 -10.07
N VAL A 63 -3.87 -1.28 -8.74
CA VAL A 63 -2.85 -1.88 -7.89
C VAL A 63 -2.83 -3.40 -8.06
N ASN A 64 -4.00 -4.04 -8.09
CA ASN A 64 -4.09 -5.49 -8.29
C ASN A 64 -3.58 -5.90 -9.68
N ALA A 65 -3.87 -5.11 -10.73
CA ALA A 65 -3.35 -5.37 -12.08
C ALA A 65 -1.82 -5.21 -12.18
N GLN A 66 -1.19 -4.41 -11.32
CA GLN A 66 0.26 -4.19 -11.31
C GLN A 66 0.99 -5.01 -10.24
N GLN A 67 0.38 -6.04 -9.67
CA GLN A 67 0.95 -6.80 -8.54
C GLN A 67 2.39 -7.26 -8.73
N ASN A 68 2.74 -7.75 -9.93
CA ASN A 68 4.11 -8.17 -10.25
C ASN A 68 5.16 -7.06 -10.11
N LYS A 69 4.77 -5.78 -10.18
CA LYS A 69 5.66 -4.62 -10.01
C LYS A 69 5.66 -4.07 -8.58
N VAL A 70 4.58 -4.29 -7.82
CA VAL A 70 4.38 -3.70 -6.49
C VAL A 70 4.60 -4.69 -5.33
N TYR A 71 4.80 -5.98 -5.61
CA TYR A 71 5.03 -6.97 -4.54
C TYR A 71 6.37 -6.75 -3.80
N HIS A 72 7.43 -6.30 -4.49
CA HIS A 72 8.74 -6.07 -3.89
C HIS A 72 8.74 -5.00 -2.80
N PRO A 73 8.07 -3.83 -2.98
CA PRO A 73 7.89 -2.87 -1.89
C PRO A 73 6.91 -3.34 -0.79
N GLY A 74 6.40 -4.59 -0.86
CA GLY A 74 5.57 -5.19 0.17
C GLY A 74 4.07 -4.89 0.06
N ILE A 75 3.59 -4.48 -1.13
CA ILE A 75 2.18 -4.16 -1.38
C ILE A 75 1.43 -5.45 -1.72
N LYS A 76 0.59 -5.92 -0.79
CA LYS A 76 -0.24 -7.12 -0.99
C LYS A 76 -1.52 -6.80 -1.78
N PRO A 77 -2.13 -7.79 -2.46
CA PRO A 77 -3.45 -7.62 -3.05
C PRO A 77 -4.46 -7.15 -2.00
N CYS A 78 -5.34 -6.23 -2.38
CA CYS A 78 -6.33 -5.66 -1.46
C CYS A 78 -7.71 -5.61 -2.10
N SER A 79 -8.75 -5.57 -1.25
CA SER A 79 -10.13 -5.36 -1.67
C SER A 79 -10.60 -3.95 -1.30
N ARG A 80 -11.61 -3.44 -2.03
CA ARG A 80 -12.23 -2.14 -1.70
C ARG A 80 -12.75 -2.09 -0.27
N ALA A 81 -13.35 -3.18 0.20
CA ALA A 81 -13.89 -3.28 1.56
C ALA A 81 -12.76 -3.13 2.60
N THR A 82 -11.64 -3.83 2.39
CA THR A 82 -10.48 -3.77 3.27
C THR A 82 -9.85 -2.37 3.30
N LEU A 83 -9.82 -1.67 2.16
CA LEU A 83 -9.29 -0.30 2.11
C LEU A 83 -10.20 0.72 2.81
N ALA A 84 -11.52 0.53 2.71
CA ALA A 84 -12.51 1.40 3.34
C ALA A 84 -12.62 1.21 4.86
N GLN A 85 -12.26 0.01 5.36
CA GLN A 85 -12.40 -0.35 6.78
C GLN A 85 -11.36 0.30 7.70
N GLY A 86 -10.38 1.02 7.15
CA GLY A 86 -9.31 1.66 7.89
C GLY A 86 -9.34 3.19 7.87
N GLN A 87 -10.48 3.80 7.51
CA GLN A 87 -10.76 5.23 7.71
C GLN A 87 -11.40 5.45 9.09
#